data_AF-A0A127A388-F1
#
_entry.id   AF-A0A127A388-F1
#
_cell.length_a   1.000
_cell.length_b   1.000
_cell.length_c   1.000
_cell.angle_alpha   90.00
_cell.angle_beta   90.00
_cell.angle_gamma   90.00
#
_symmetry.space_group_name_H-M   'P 1'
#
loop_
_entity.id
_entity.type
_entity.pdbx_description
1 polymer ?
#
loop_
_entity_poly.entity_id
_entity_poly.type
_entity_poly.pdbx_seq_one_letter_code
_entity_poly.pdbx_strand_id
1 'polypeptide(L)'
;MSELNKIGEPEPDPVVAPVGEACRQRAVRAHRPLPVWVRLTFDDGRPALTEKGFALGWNGEHVLVQVLWGMSYYRGAREFWVGSDQVRRRHLEPQWLGRSA
;
A
#
# COMPACT_ATOMS: atom_id res chain seq x y z
N MET A 1 33.63 -11.15 16.17
CA MET A 1 32.20 -10.80 16.30
C MET A 1 31.86 -9.98 15.07
N SER A 2 31.02 -10.52 14.20
CA SER A 2 30.82 -10.03 12.82
C SER A 2 29.99 -8.74 12.79
N GLU A 3 30.42 -7.75 12.00
CA GLU A 3 29.77 -6.45 11.72
C GLU A 3 28.40 -6.56 11.00
N LEU A 4 27.83 -7.77 10.87
CA LEU A 4 26.61 -8.07 10.11
C LEU A 4 25.30 -7.68 10.83
N ASN A 5 25.37 -7.23 12.08
CA ASN A 5 24.21 -6.84 12.90
C ASN A 5 24.13 -5.33 13.16
N LYS A 6 24.66 -4.48 12.25
CA LYS A 6 24.17 -3.09 12.19
C LYS A 6 22.75 -3.14 11.63
N ILE A 7 21.84 -3.52 12.52
CA ILE A 7 20.40 -3.55 12.36
C ILE A 7 20.02 -2.17 11.82
N GLY A 8 19.76 -2.11 10.52
CA GLY A 8 19.09 -0.94 9.94
C GLY A 8 17.81 -0.75 10.72
N GLU A 9 17.59 0.47 11.21
CA GLU A 9 16.39 0.82 11.95
C GLU A 9 15.15 0.28 11.21
N PRO A 10 14.14 -0.23 11.92
CA PRO A 10 12.91 -0.71 11.29
C PRO A 10 12.37 0.40 10.40
N GLU A 11 12.20 0.13 9.10
CA GLU A 11 11.75 1.17 8.18
C GLU A 11 10.38 1.68 8.66
N PRO A 12 10.24 2.99 8.90
CA PRO A 12 9.06 3.55 9.54
C PRO A 12 7.81 3.28 8.72
N ASP A 13 6.71 3.08 9.44
CA ASP A 13 5.40 2.92 8.84
C ASP A 13 4.98 4.20 8.13
N PRO A 14 4.26 4.12 7.00
CA PRO A 14 3.64 5.30 6.45
C PRO A 14 2.60 5.85 7.44
N VAL A 15 2.38 7.16 7.40
CA VAL A 15 1.28 7.81 8.10
C VAL A 15 -0.04 7.25 7.57
N VAL A 16 -0.72 6.49 8.43
CA VAL A 16 -2.00 5.86 8.14
C VAL A 16 -3.12 6.79 8.58
N ALA A 17 -4.22 6.85 7.81
CA ALA A 17 -5.39 7.59 8.22
C ALA A 17 -5.98 6.98 9.52
N PRO A 18 -6.35 7.79 10.52
CA PRO A 18 -7.00 7.30 11.72
C PRO A 18 -8.44 6.87 11.40
N VAL A 19 -8.60 5.61 10.95
CA VAL A 19 -9.91 5.05 10.64
C VAL A 19 -10.45 4.31 11.86
N GLY A 20 -11.43 4.92 12.53
CA GLY A 20 -12.13 4.32 13.66
C GLY A 20 -12.92 3.05 13.26
N GLU A 21 -13.20 2.19 14.24
CA GLU A 21 -13.78 0.86 14.00
C GLU A 21 -15.14 0.91 13.28
N ALA A 22 -15.98 1.89 13.60
CA ALA A 22 -17.27 2.11 12.91
C ALA A 22 -17.10 2.42 11.41
N CYS A 23 -16.02 3.13 11.02
CA CYS A 23 -15.72 3.40 9.62
C CYS A 23 -15.23 2.14 8.88
N ARG A 24 -14.58 1.21 9.58
CA ARG A 24 -14.17 -0.08 9.03
C ARG A 24 -15.37 -1.00 8.80
N GLN A 25 -16.34 -1.00 9.72
CA GLN A 25 -17.57 -1.79 9.59
C GLN A 25 -18.45 -1.33 8.41
N ARG A 26 -18.42 -0.03 8.09
CA ARG A 26 -19.13 0.53 6.93
C ARG A 26 -18.38 0.40 5.61
N ALA A 27 -17.16 -0.16 5.62
CA ALA A 27 -16.38 -0.30 4.42
C ALA A 27 -16.99 -1.34 3.48
N VAL A 28 -17.11 -0.97 2.20
CA VAL A 28 -17.40 -1.89 1.13
C VAL A 28 -16.13 -2.69 0.84
N ARG A 29 -16.25 -4.02 0.84
CA ARG A 29 -15.16 -4.91 0.42
C ARG A 29 -15.13 -5.01 -1.10
N ALA A 30 -13.94 -4.98 -1.66
CA ALA A 30 -13.76 -5.25 -3.09
C ALA A 30 -14.09 -6.73 -3.35
N HIS A 31 -14.85 -7.02 -4.41
CA HIS A 31 -15.12 -8.40 -4.81
C HIS A 31 -13.85 -9.16 -5.22
N ARG A 32 -12.83 -8.41 -5.66
CA ARG A 32 -11.46 -8.88 -5.91
C ARG A 32 -10.47 -7.74 -5.64
N PRO A 33 -9.21 -8.04 -5.28
CA PRO A 33 -8.19 -7.01 -5.13
C PRO A 33 -8.05 -6.16 -6.39
N LEU A 34 -8.18 -4.83 -6.26
CA LEU A 34 -8.12 -3.91 -7.40
C LEU A 34 -6.73 -3.27 -7.49
N PRO A 35 -6.01 -3.38 -8.62
CA PRO A 35 -4.68 -2.80 -8.73
C PRO A 35 -4.71 -1.27 -8.63
N VAL A 36 -3.83 -0.72 -7.78
CA VAL A 36 -3.73 0.71 -7.52
C VAL A 36 -2.29 1.19 -7.46
N TRP A 37 -2.13 2.49 -7.67
CA TRP A 37 -1.02 3.29 -7.21
C TRP A 37 -1.41 3.95 -5.90
N VAL A 38 -0.56 3.86 -4.88
CA VAL A 38 -0.79 4.45 -3.56
C VAL A 38 0.35 5.41 -3.25
N ARG A 39 0.02 6.65 -2.90
CA ARG A 39 0.97 7.63 -2.39
C ARG A 39 1.05 7.51 -0.87
N LEU A 40 2.21 7.10 -0.36
CA LEU A 40 2.50 6.92 1.05
C LEU A 40 3.33 8.10 1.56
N THR A 41 2.93 8.67 2.68
CA THR A 41 3.61 9.78 3.37
C THR A 41 4.15 9.31 4.70
N PHE A 42 5.20 9.94 5.20
CA PHE A 42 5.87 9.57 6.45
C PHE A 42 6.01 10.82 7.33
N ASP A 43 6.05 10.63 8.64
CA ASP A 43 6.18 11.69 9.65
C ASP A 43 7.64 12.08 9.92
N ASP A 44 8.60 11.25 9.52
CA ASP A 44 10.05 11.47 9.60
C ASP A 44 10.58 12.54 8.62
N GLY A 45 9.70 13.16 7.84
CA GLY A 45 10.04 14.22 6.89
C GLY A 45 10.61 13.73 5.56
N ARG A 46 10.69 12.42 5.31
CA ARG A 46 11.13 11.89 4.02
C ARG A 46 10.08 12.15 2.91
N PRO A 47 10.49 12.16 1.63
CA PRO A 47 9.57 12.34 0.52
C PRO A 47 8.49 11.25 0.47
N ALA A 48 7.31 11.63 -0.03
CA ALA A 48 6.26 10.65 -0.28
C ALA A 48 6.70 9.62 -1.33
N LEU A 49 6.35 8.36 -1.12
CA LEU A 49 6.64 7.26 -2.03
C LEU A 49 5.37 6.82 -2.75
N THR A 50 5.49 6.46 -4.04
CA THR A 50 4.37 5.90 -4.81
C THR A 50 4.59 4.41 -5.00
N GLU A 51 3.73 3.60 -4.42
CA GLU A 51 3.85 2.15 -4.42
C GLU A 51 2.76 1.45 -5.24
N LYS A 52 3.11 0.26 -5.73
CA LYS A 52 2.15 -0.66 -6.33
C LYS A 52 1.43 -1.39 -5.22
N GLY A 53 0.09 -1.36 -5.26
CA GLY A 53 -0.72 -2.09 -4.30
C GLY A 53 -2.01 -2.65 -4.90
N PHE A 54 -2.85 -3.12 -3.99
CA PHE A 54 -4.22 -3.52 -4.26
C PHE A 54 -5.17 -2.85 -3.27
N ALA A 55 -6.27 -2.27 -3.76
CA ALA A 55 -7.39 -1.88 -2.92
C ALA A 55 -8.23 -3.10 -2.58
N LEU A 56 -8.45 -3.33 -1.28
CA LEU A 56 -9.20 -4.45 -0.72
C LEU A 56 -10.60 -4.05 -0.23
N GLY A 57 -10.80 -2.75 0.01
CA GLY A 57 -12.07 -2.17 0.41
C GLY A 57 -11.97 -0.67 0.56
N TRP A 58 -13.09 0.00 0.75
CA TRP A 58 -13.15 1.46 0.87
C TRP A 58 -14.41 1.90 1.59
N ASN A 59 -14.37 3.11 2.12
CA ASN A 59 -15.55 3.88 2.48
C ASN A 59 -15.54 5.21 1.70
N GLY A 60 -16.41 6.16 2.05
CA GLY A 60 -16.53 7.42 1.30
C GLY A 60 -15.25 8.28 1.28
N GLU A 61 -14.34 8.09 2.24
CA GLU A 61 -13.18 8.95 2.44
C GLU A 61 -11.85 8.19 2.36
N HIS A 62 -11.84 6.90 2.68
CA HIS A 62 -10.64 6.10 2.88
C HIS A 62 -10.67 4.81 2.07
N VAL A 63 -9.48 4.31 1.74
CA VAL A 63 -9.28 3.06 1.01
C VAL A 63 -8.36 2.15 1.83
N LEU A 64 -8.76 0.90 2.03
CA LEU A 64 -7.91 -0.15 2.55
C LEU A 64 -7.04 -0.67 1.41
N VAL A 65 -5.75 -0.44 1.50
CA VAL A 65 -4.76 -0.85 0.51
C VAL A 65 -3.81 -1.86 1.10
N GLN A 66 -3.44 -2.84 0.28
CA GLN A 66 -2.34 -3.75 0.54
C GLN A 66 -1.18 -3.40 -0.37
N VAL A 67 0.00 -3.15 0.19
CA VAL A 67 1.23 -2.89 -0.55
C VAL A 67 2.29 -3.91 -0.17
N LEU A 68 3.19 -4.20 -1.10
CA LEU A 68 4.31 -5.09 -0.85
C LEU A 68 5.45 -4.28 -0.24
N TRP A 69 5.58 -4.37 1.08
CA TRP A 69 6.56 -3.62 1.85
C TRP A 69 7.90 -4.37 1.87
N GLY A 70 8.98 -3.67 1.54
CA GLY A 70 10.34 -4.18 1.65
C GLY A 70 11.06 -3.53 2.81
N MET A 71 11.41 -4.30 3.83
CA MET A 71 12.40 -3.96 4.86
C MET A 71 13.72 -4.63 4.51
N SER A 72 14.83 -4.14 5.07
CA SER A 72 16.22 -4.57 4.78
C SER A 72 16.44 -6.10 4.76
N TYR A 73 15.63 -6.87 5.49
CA TYR A 73 15.70 -8.34 5.55
C TYR A 73 14.34 -9.05 5.40
N TYR A 74 13.25 -8.31 5.14
CA TYR A 74 11.90 -8.88 5.10
C TYR A 74 11.06 -8.22 4.01
N ARG A 75 10.38 -9.03 3.21
CA ARG A 75 9.40 -8.55 2.24
C ARG A 75 8.04 -9.13 2.59
N GLY A 76 7.08 -8.27 2.91
CA GLY A 76 5.76 -8.70 3.37
C GLY A 76 4.64 -7.83 2.82
N ALA A 77 3.47 -8.43 2.67
CA ALA A 77 2.25 -7.68 2.38
C ALA A 77 1.82 -6.93 3.65
N ARG A 78 1.61 -5.62 3.55
CA ARG A 78 1.09 -4.80 4.65
C ARG A 78 -0.16 -4.06 4.21
N GLU A 79 -1.09 -3.91 5.14
CA GLU A 79 -2.38 -3.28 4.91
C GLU A 79 -2.48 -1.94 5.65
N PHE A 80 -2.94 -0.93 4.94
CA PHE A 80 -3.06 0.43 5.43
C PHE A 80 -4.41 1.02 5.03
N TRP A 81 -5.01 1.81 5.91
CA TRP A 81 -6.06 2.73 5.50
C TRP A 81 -5.44 4.06 5.10
N VAL A 82 -5.68 4.46 3.86
CA VAL A 82 -5.16 5.72 3.29
C VAL A 82 -6.32 6.60 2.86
N GLY A 83 -6.07 7.91 2.73
CA GLY A 83 -7.03 8.83 2.14
C GLY A 83 -7.33 8.43 0.69
N SER A 84 -8.57 8.60 0.26
CA SER A 84 -8.96 8.31 -1.12
C SER A 84 -8.21 9.17 -2.15
N ASP A 85 -7.78 10.37 -1.77
CA ASP A 85 -6.93 11.27 -2.57
C ASP A 85 -5.51 10.73 -2.79
N GLN A 86 -5.07 9.80 -1.95
CA GLN A 86 -3.76 9.14 -2.03
C GLN A 86 -3.78 7.92 -2.96
N VAL A 87 -4.94 7.55 -3.51
CA VAL A 87 -5.11 6.32 -4.31
C VAL A 87 -5.54 6.63 -5.73
N ARG A 88 -4.86 6.03 -6.70
CA ARG A 88 -5.26 6.06 -8.11
C ARG A 88 -5.37 4.65 -8.66
N ARG A 89 -6.43 4.37 -9.42
CA ARG A 89 -6.59 3.07 -10.08
C ARG A 89 -5.46 2.85 -11.06
N ARG A 90 -4.85 1.65 -11.02
CA ARG A 90 -3.80 1.24 -11.94
C ARG A 90 -4.42 0.35 -13.03
N HIS A 91 -4.30 0.77 -14.28
CA HIS A 91 -4.65 -0.09 -15.41
C HIS A 91 -3.56 -1.16 -15.59
N LEU A 92 -3.96 -2.43 -15.72
CA LEU A 92 -3.06 -3.52 -16.06
C LEU A 92 -3.39 -3.93 -17.48
N GLU A 93 -2.49 -3.64 -18.41
CA GLU A 93 -2.64 -4.11 -19.77
C GLU A 93 -2.31 -5.61 -19.85
N PRO A 94 -3.14 -6.41 -20.54
CA PRO A 94 -2.83 -7.80 -20.78
C PRO A 94 -1.53 -7.94 -21.59
N GLN A 95 -0.46 -8.42 -20.95
CA GLN A 95 0.84 -8.61 -21.63
C GLN A 95 0.82 -9.72 -22.69
N TRP A 96 -0.22 -10.55 -22.73
CA TRP A 96 -0.34 -11.67 -23.68
C TRP A 96 -0.91 -11.29 -25.05
N LEU A 97 -1.32 -10.04 -25.29
CA LEU A 97 -1.72 -9.56 -26.62
C LEU A 97 -0.52 -9.16 -27.51
N GLY A 98 0.72 -9.37 -27.04
CA GLY A 98 1.97 -9.04 -27.74
C GLY A 98 2.68 -10.21 -28.42
N ARG A 99 2.02 -11.35 -28.65
CA ARG A 99 2.49 -12.37 -29.61
C ARG A 99 1.33 -12.76 -30.53
N SER A 100 1.14 -11.98 -31.56
CA SER A 100 0.47 -12.41 -32.79
C SER A 100 1.45 -12.24 -33.93
N ALA A 101 1.48 -13.26 -34.79
CA ALA A 101 2.38 -13.56 -35.91
C ALA A 101 3.73 -14.19 -35.51
#